data_AF-X1FW43-F1
#
_entry.id   AF-X1FW43-F1
#
_cell.length_a   1.000
_cell.length_b   1.000
_cell.length_c   1.000
_cell.angle_alpha   90.00
_cell.angle_beta   90.00
_cell.angle_gamma   90.00
#
_symmetry.space_group_name_H-M   'P 1'
#
loop_
_entity.id
_entity.type
_entity.pdbx_description
1 polymer ?
#
loop_
_entity_poly.entity_id
_entity_poly.type
_entity_poly.pdbx_seq_one_letter_code
_entity_poly.pdbx_strand_id
1 'polypeptide(L)'
;MIMIRTALLALSALLALALPAQAADDGIAAPTLRANVTVTSDVVRVGDLIDNAGSAALIPVYRSPDLGTTGTLTVAQVLGVLRAKQVIGVMTGDIKEVQVSRLARTLANKDLENAVASALERRFGLGDAANIMVTFDRGIADMRLDASNTGALQAVATRYDARGGRFDIAFEINNDSNPAPTKLRLTGTAIETVEVAVLTRDIDRSDMLKSSDVAQERRPKAEVAGEPAPRERAVGMQLRRPMRAGT
;
A
#
# COMPACT_ATOMS: atom_id res chain seq x y z
N MET A 1 40.13 67.61 -17.74
CA MET A 1 40.15 68.72 -18.72
C MET A 1 40.26 68.09 -20.11
N ILE A 2 39.29 68.40 -21.00
CA ILE A 2 39.26 68.11 -22.46
C ILE A 2 38.95 66.63 -22.81
N MET A 3 37.69 66.21 -22.96
CA MET A 3 36.78 66.35 -24.13
C MET A 3 37.30 65.82 -25.49
N ILE A 4 36.68 64.72 -25.92
CA ILE A 4 36.03 64.51 -27.23
C ILE A 4 36.91 64.69 -28.47
N ARG A 5 37.51 63.58 -28.91
CA ARG A 5 37.90 63.23 -30.29
C ARG A 5 37.98 61.69 -30.27
N THR A 6 37.21 60.88 -30.97
CA THR A 6 36.73 60.96 -32.36
C THR A 6 35.80 59.77 -32.54
N ALA A 7 34.58 60.04 -33.02
CA ALA A 7 33.65 59.03 -33.49
C ALA A 7 34.17 58.44 -34.81
N LEU A 8 34.47 57.14 -34.82
CA LEU A 8 34.41 56.24 -35.98
C LEU A 8 34.69 54.83 -35.44
N LEU A 9 34.02 53.81 -35.99
CA LEU A 9 34.00 52.39 -35.57
C LEU A 9 32.85 51.98 -34.65
N ALA A 10 31.66 52.53 -34.89
CA ALA A 10 30.39 51.90 -34.56
C ALA A 10 29.83 51.20 -35.82
N LEU A 11 30.40 50.06 -36.24
CA LEU A 11 29.78 49.20 -37.28
C LEU A 11 30.22 47.72 -37.31
N SER A 12 31.07 47.25 -36.41
CA SER A 12 31.60 45.86 -36.43
C SER A 12 31.01 44.93 -35.36
N ALA A 13 29.91 45.31 -34.72
CA ALA A 13 29.29 44.55 -33.62
C ALA A 13 28.00 43.80 -34.00
N LEU A 14 27.71 43.59 -35.30
CA LEU A 14 26.41 43.06 -35.74
C LEU A 14 26.48 41.88 -36.72
N LEU A 15 27.52 41.03 -36.63
CA LEU A 15 27.69 39.91 -37.58
C LEU A 15 28.19 38.58 -36.95
N ALA A 16 27.86 38.30 -35.68
CA ALA A 16 28.27 37.06 -35.00
C ALA A 16 27.11 36.26 -34.37
N LEU A 17 25.87 36.47 -34.81
CA LEU A 17 24.67 35.78 -34.30
C LEU A 17 24.02 34.80 -35.28
N ALA A 18 24.68 34.47 -36.39
CA ALA A 18 24.21 33.43 -37.30
C ALA A 18 24.84 32.07 -36.96
N LEU A 19 24.58 31.56 -35.75
CA LEU A 19 24.65 30.12 -35.53
C LEU A 19 23.39 29.53 -36.16
N PRO A 20 23.50 28.58 -37.11
CA PRO A 20 22.33 27.84 -37.53
C PRO A 20 21.84 27.10 -36.29
N ALA A 21 20.62 27.42 -35.84
CA ALA A 21 19.89 26.53 -34.96
C ALA A 21 19.76 25.21 -35.73
N GLN A 22 20.62 24.24 -35.39
CA GLN A 22 20.36 22.85 -35.72
C GLN A 22 19.07 22.52 -34.96
N ALA A 23 17.93 22.71 -35.63
CA ALA A 23 16.72 22.03 -35.26
C ALA A 23 17.11 20.56 -35.22
N ALA A 24 17.15 20.00 -34.01
CA ALA A 24 17.18 18.57 -33.84
C ALA A 24 16.00 18.05 -34.67
N ASP A 25 16.32 17.31 -35.72
CA ASP A 25 15.35 16.52 -36.46
C ASP A 25 14.93 15.38 -35.53
N ASP A 26 14.16 15.72 -34.50
CA ASP A 26 13.32 14.79 -33.77
C ASP A 26 12.27 14.36 -34.79
N GLY A 27 12.63 13.36 -35.60
CA GLY A 27 11.73 12.75 -36.56
C GLY A 27 10.42 12.45 -35.85
N ILE A 28 9.34 13.11 -36.28
CA ILE A 28 8.01 12.97 -35.70
C ILE A 28 7.58 11.51 -35.90
N ALA A 29 7.88 10.67 -34.93
CA ALA A 29 7.50 9.28 -34.94
C ALA A 29 5.97 9.22 -34.95
N ALA A 30 5.41 8.42 -35.87
CA ALA A 30 3.97 8.31 -36.01
C ALA A 30 3.35 7.83 -34.69
N PRO A 31 2.19 8.38 -34.25
CA PRO A 31 1.51 7.88 -33.07
C PRO A 31 1.08 6.43 -33.26
N THR A 32 1.52 5.52 -32.40
CA THR A 32 1.25 4.08 -32.51
C THR A 32 0.46 3.57 -31.31
N LEU A 33 -0.54 2.74 -31.56
CA LEU A 33 -1.37 2.15 -30.51
C LEU A 33 -0.63 1.01 -29.80
N ARG A 34 -0.70 0.99 -28.46
CA ARG A 34 -0.19 -0.10 -27.62
C ARG A 34 -1.26 -1.17 -27.42
N ALA A 35 -0.89 -2.44 -27.53
CA ALA A 35 -1.79 -3.57 -27.29
C ALA A 35 -2.00 -3.87 -25.79
N ASN A 36 -0.96 -3.68 -24.97
CA ASN A 36 -1.01 -3.91 -23.52
C ASN A 36 -0.47 -2.68 -22.81
N VAL A 37 -1.20 -2.21 -21.81
CA VAL A 37 -0.88 -0.99 -21.07
C VAL A 37 -1.02 -1.28 -19.58
N THR A 38 -0.02 -0.86 -18.81
CA THR A 38 -0.09 -0.89 -17.34
C THR A 38 -0.22 0.53 -16.83
N VAL A 39 -1.25 0.79 -16.03
CA VAL A 39 -1.52 2.11 -15.46
C VAL A 39 -1.40 2.10 -13.94
N THR A 40 -1.02 3.25 -13.38
CA THR A 40 -0.97 3.50 -11.93
C THR A 40 -1.98 4.57 -11.49
N SER A 41 -2.36 5.48 -12.38
CA SER A 41 -3.40 6.48 -12.13
C SER A 41 -4.81 5.88 -12.16
N ASP A 42 -5.75 6.56 -11.53
CA ASP A 42 -7.20 6.35 -11.60
C ASP A 42 -7.82 6.60 -12.98
N VAL A 43 -7.10 7.29 -13.87
CA VAL A 43 -7.54 7.68 -15.21
C VAL A 43 -6.48 7.27 -16.23
N VAL A 44 -6.94 6.65 -17.31
CA VAL A 44 -6.12 6.32 -18.48
C VAL A 44 -6.06 7.53 -19.39
N ARG A 45 -4.85 7.92 -19.76
CA ARG A 45 -4.56 9.06 -20.65
C ARG A 45 -4.21 8.59 -22.06
N VAL A 46 -4.21 9.51 -23.00
CA VAL A 46 -3.81 9.21 -24.39
C VAL A 46 -2.39 8.65 -24.43
N GLY A 47 -1.45 9.21 -23.66
CA GLY A 47 -0.06 8.76 -23.64
C GLY A 47 0.14 7.36 -23.05
N ASP A 48 -0.83 6.85 -22.28
CA ASP A 48 -0.78 5.47 -21.79
C ASP A 48 -1.11 4.48 -22.91
N LEU A 49 -2.07 4.84 -23.78
CA LEU A 49 -2.55 4.01 -24.89
C LEU A 49 -1.73 4.17 -26.17
N ILE A 50 -1.18 5.37 -26.39
CA ILE A 50 -0.56 5.77 -27.65
C ILE A 50 0.89 6.19 -27.40
N ASP A 51 1.81 5.50 -28.06
CA ASP A 51 3.19 5.93 -28.20
C ASP A 51 3.28 7.15 -29.10
N ASN A 52 4.22 8.06 -28.80
CA ASN A 52 4.44 9.30 -29.56
C ASN A 52 3.18 10.19 -29.66
N ALA A 53 2.34 10.21 -28.62
CA ALA A 53 1.12 11.03 -28.55
C ALA A 53 1.37 12.55 -28.48
N GLY A 54 2.63 12.99 -28.35
CA GLY A 54 3.01 14.40 -28.28
C GLY A 54 2.30 15.15 -27.15
N SER A 55 1.85 16.37 -27.43
CA SER A 55 1.17 17.24 -26.47
C SER A 55 -0.19 16.68 -25.99
N ALA A 56 -0.82 15.79 -26.77
CA ALA A 56 -2.08 15.17 -26.41
C ALA A 56 -1.92 14.07 -25.34
N ALA A 57 -0.70 13.63 -25.03
CA ALA A 57 -0.41 12.53 -24.12
C ALA A 57 -1.06 12.68 -22.73
N LEU A 58 -1.20 13.91 -22.23
CA LEU A 58 -1.74 14.19 -20.90
C LEU A 58 -3.28 14.18 -20.83
N ILE A 59 -3.96 14.10 -21.98
CA ILE A 59 -5.43 14.19 -22.05
C ILE A 59 -6.05 12.91 -21.47
N PRO A 60 -6.95 13.02 -20.47
CA PRO A 60 -7.67 11.86 -19.92
C PRO A 60 -8.75 11.36 -20.88
N VAL A 61 -8.85 10.03 -21.03
CA VAL A 61 -9.80 9.40 -21.98
C VAL A 61 -10.71 8.37 -21.34
N TYR A 62 -10.22 7.55 -20.40
CA TYR A 62 -11.01 6.49 -19.76
C TYR A 62 -10.76 6.43 -18.27
N ARG A 63 -11.69 5.81 -17.53
CA ARG A 63 -11.46 5.43 -16.14
C ARG A 63 -10.60 4.16 -16.11
N SER A 64 -9.58 4.14 -15.26
CA SER A 64 -8.76 2.95 -15.07
C SER A 64 -9.58 1.81 -14.45
N PRO A 65 -9.25 0.55 -14.76
CA PRO A 65 -9.79 -0.61 -14.06
C PRO A 65 -9.50 -0.56 -12.56
N ASP A 66 -10.20 -1.42 -11.82
CA ASP A 66 -9.95 -1.59 -10.39
C ASP A 66 -8.56 -2.16 -10.13
N LEU A 67 -8.01 -1.88 -8.95
CA LEU A 67 -6.69 -2.33 -8.53
C LEU A 67 -6.56 -3.86 -8.61
N GLY A 68 -5.58 -4.34 -9.38
CA GLY A 68 -5.30 -5.76 -9.59
C GLY A 68 -6.16 -6.39 -10.69
N THR A 69 -6.83 -5.59 -11.51
CA THR A 69 -7.70 -6.07 -12.59
C THR A 69 -7.23 -5.58 -13.96
N THR A 70 -7.71 -6.27 -15.00
CA THR A 70 -7.46 -5.94 -16.39
C THR A 70 -8.79 -5.67 -17.08
N GLY A 71 -8.89 -4.51 -17.73
CA GLY A 71 -9.99 -4.15 -18.61
C GLY A 71 -9.59 -4.27 -20.07
N THR A 72 -10.56 -4.53 -20.94
CA THR A 72 -10.36 -4.65 -22.39
C THR A 72 -11.10 -3.54 -23.12
N LEU A 73 -10.44 -2.88 -24.06
CA LEU A 73 -11.02 -1.86 -24.93
C LEU A 73 -10.86 -2.28 -26.39
N THR A 74 -11.91 -2.21 -27.19
CA THR A 74 -11.80 -2.48 -28.63
C THR A 74 -11.12 -1.31 -29.33
N VAL A 75 -10.36 -1.57 -30.40
CA VAL A 75 -9.69 -0.50 -31.16
C VAL A 75 -10.68 0.52 -31.73
N ALA A 76 -11.87 0.06 -32.13
CA ALA A 76 -12.93 0.96 -32.61
C ALA A 76 -13.36 1.98 -31.55
N GLN A 77 -13.51 1.56 -30.28
CA GLN A 77 -13.85 2.45 -29.17
C GLN A 77 -12.71 3.44 -28.91
N VAL A 78 -11.46 2.95 -28.85
CA VAL A 78 -10.28 3.78 -28.63
C VAL A 78 -10.16 4.86 -29.70
N LEU A 79 -10.22 4.50 -30.98
CA LEU A 79 -10.17 5.47 -32.08
C LEU A 79 -11.34 6.46 -32.07
N GLY A 80 -12.54 6.03 -31.69
CA GLY A 80 -13.69 6.91 -31.54
C GLY A 80 -13.45 8.03 -30.53
N VAL A 81 -12.94 7.68 -29.35
CA VAL A 81 -12.63 8.66 -28.29
C VAL A 81 -11.45 9.55 -28.69
N LEU A 82 -10.39 8.99 -29.30
CA LEU A 82 -9.23 9.75 -29.74
C LEU A 82 -9.60 10.80 -30.80
N ARG A 83 -10.45 10.46 -31.77
CA ARG A 83 -10.96 11.43 -32.76
C ARG A 83 -11.76 12.55 -32.10
N ALA A 84 -12.60 12.24 -31.11
CA ALA A 84 -13.33 13.26 -30.36
C ALA A 84 -12.40 14.20 -29.56
N LYS A 85 -11.19 13.75 -29.23
CA LYS A 85 -10.11 14.54 -28.61
C LYS A 85 -9.11 15.10 -29.62
N GLN A 86 -9.44 15.08 -30.92
CA GLN A 86 -8.60 15.58 -32.03
C GLN A 86 -7.24 14.87 -32.18
N VAL A 87 -7.11 13.65 -31.65
CA VAL A 87 -5.94 12.80 -31.86
C VAL A 87 -6.19 11.95 -33.11
N ILE A 88 -5.47 12.25 -34.19
CA ILE A 88 -5.66 11.68 -35.54
C ILE A 88 -4.35 11.06 -36.02
N GLY A 89 -4.42 10.14 -37.00
CA GLY A 89 -3.23 9.55 -37.60
C GLY A 89 -2.60 8.43 -36.78
N VAL A 90 -3.36 7.84 -35.84
CA VAL A 90 -2.90 6.72 -35.00
C VAL A 90 -2.77 5.45 -35.84
N MET A 91 -1.58 4.85 -35.79
CA MET A 91 -1.29 3.55 -36.42
C MET A 91 -1.68 2.42 -35.47
N THR A 92 -2.62 1.58 -35.88
CA THR A 92 -3.15 0.49 -35.03
C THR A 92 -2.51 -0.87 -35.32
N GLY A 93 -1.85 -1.04 -36.48
CA GLY A 93 -1.37 -2.35 -36.92
C GLY A 93 -2.47 -3.41 -36.93
N ASP A 94 -2.14 -4.62 -36.51
CA ASP A 94 -3.07 -5.77 -36.42
C ASP A 94 -3.79 -5.90 -35.06
N ILE A 95 -3.69 -4.87 -34.21
CA ILE A 95 -4.30 -4.87 -32.87
C ILE A 95 -5.81 -4.75 -33.01
N LYS A 96 -6.55 -5.65 -32.37
CA LYS A 96 -8.03 -5.63 -32.33
C LYS A 96 -8.57 -5.10 -31.00
N GLU A 97 -7.83 -5.35 -29.94
CA GLU A 97 -8.18 -4.99 -28.57
C GLU A 97 -6.94 -4.52 -27.81
N VAL A 98 -7.16 -3.59 -26.89
CA VAL A 98 -6.16 -3.06 -25.97
C VAL A 98 -6.49 -3.54 -24.57
N GLN A 99 -5.53 -4.21 -23.93
CA GLN A 99 -5.63 -4.64 -22.55
C GLN A 99 -5.02 -3.57 -21.65
N VAL A 100 -5.83 -3.04 -20.75
CA VAL A 100 -5.40 -2.06 -19.75
C VAL A 100 -5.39 -2.78 -18.41
N SER A 101 -4.21 -2.94 -17.83
CA SER A 101 -4.02 -3.58 -16.53
C SER A 101 -3.65 -2.54 -15.48
N ARG A 102 -4.24 -2.67 -14.29
CA ARG A 102 -3.83 -1.87 -13.13
C ARG A 102 -3.23 -2.78 -12.08
N LEU A 103 -1.92 -2.67 -11.87
CA LEU A 103 -1.24 -3.48 -10.87
C LEU A 103 -1.63 -3.06 -9.46
N ALA A 104 -1.63 -4.02 -8.54
CA ALA A 104 -1.93 -3.77 -7.14
C ALA A 104 -0.98 -4.51 -6.21
N ARG A 105 -0.71 -3.88 -5.06
CA ARG A 105 -0.14 -4.52 -3.88
C ARG A 105 -1.27 -4.90 -2.95
N THR A 106 -1.31 -6.16 -2.56
CA THR A 106 -2.25 -6.64 -1.54
C THR A 106 -1.58 -6.59 -0.17
N LEU A 107 -2.24 -5.98 0.80
CA LEU A 107 -1.92 -6.07 2.21
C LEU A 107 -2.92 -7.04 2.85
N ALA A 108 -2.41 -8.19 3.30
CA ALA A 108 -3.25 -9.17 3.97
C ALA A 108 -3.73 -8.60 5.30
N ASN A 109 -4.91 -9.01 5.75
CA ASN A 109 -5.41 -8.60 7.06
C ASN A 109 -4.39 -8.85 8.18
N LYS A 110 -3.70 -10.00 8.15
CA LYS A 110 -2.68 -10.35 9.14
C LYS A 110 -1.51 -9.38 9.20
N ASP A 111 -1.10 -8.82 8.07
CA ASP A 111 -0.03 -7.82 8.02
C ASP A 111 -0.47 -6.51 8.67
N LEU A 112 -1.75 -6.13 8.48
CA LEU A 112 -2.35 -4.96 9.11
C LEU A 112 -2.46 -5.14 10.63
N GLU A 113 -2.89 -6.32 11.09
CA GLU A 113 -2.91 -6.66 12.52
C GLU A 113 -1.51 -6.55 13.13
N ASN A 114 -0.51 -7.12 12.47
CA ASN A 114 0.87 -7.09 12.93
C ASN A 114 1.43 -5.66 12.97
N ALA A 115 1.08 -4.82 11.98
CA ALA A 115 1.47 -3.41 11.96
C ALA A 115 0.82 -2.62 13.11
N VAL A 116 -0.46 -2.87 13.41
CA VAL A 116 -1.16 -2.26 14.56
C VAL A 116 -0.56 -2.73 15.87
N ALA A 117 -0.36 -4.04 16.05
CA ALA A 117 0.25 -4.61 17.24
C ALA A 117 1.66 -4.05 17.48
N SER A 118 2.47 -3.94 16.42
CA SER A 118 3.82 -3.35 16.51
C SER A 118 3.79 -1.86 16.86
N ALA A 119 2.79 -1.11 16.37
CA ALA A 119 2.63 0.31 16.70
C ALA A 119 2.20 0.54 18.16
N LEU A 120 1.55 -0.45 18.78
CA LEU A 120 1.04 -0.43 20.15
C LEU A 120 1.94 -1.17 21.16
N GLU A 121 2.93 -1.94 20.69
CA GLU A 121 3.85 -2.72 21.51
C GLU A 121 4.51 -1.87 22.60
N ARG A 122 4.54 -2.38 23.83
CA ARG A 122 5.21 -1.77 25.00
C ARG A 122 4.76 -0.32 25.26
N ARG A 123 3.58 0.06 24.78
CA ARG A 123 2.98 1.39 24.92
C ARG A 123 1.61 1.26 25.59
N PHE A 124 1.18 2.31 26.27
CA PHE A 124 -0.13 2.38 26.92
C PHE A 124 -0.46 1.22 27.89
N GLY A 125 0.57 0.57 28.44
CA GLY A 125 0.43 -0.59 29.33
C GLY A 125 0.25 -1.93 28.63
N LEU A 126 0.35 -1.98 27.30
CA LEU A 126 0.34 -3.21 26.52
C LEU A 126 1.72 -3.90 26.55
N GLY A 127 1.72 -5.22 26.40
CA GLY A 127 2.93 -6.04 26.30
C GLY A 127 3.53 -6.05 24.88
N ASP A 128 4.20 -7.16 24.55
CA ASP A 128 4.80 -7.39 23.24
C ASP A 128 3.75 -7.49 22.13
N ALA A 129 4.11 -7.17 20.89
CA ALA A 129 3.20 -7.21 19.74
C ALA A 129 2.53 -8.59 19.58
N ALA A 130 3.28 -9.66 19.84
CA ALA A 130 2.78 -11.04 19.78
C ALA A 130 1.62 -11.29 20.76
N ASN A 131 1.55 -10.52 21.85
CA ASN A 131 0.57 -10.62 22.91
C ASN A 131 -0.61 -9.67 22.73
N ILE A 132 -0.68 -8.92 21.64
CA ILE A 132 -1.79 -8.00 21.38
C ILE A 132 -2.73 -8.64 20.38
N MET A 133 -3.98 -8.91 20.79
CA MET A 133 -5.04 -9.32 19.88
C MET A 133 -5.73 -8.07 19.33
N VAL A 134 -5.74 -7.95 18.01
CA VAL A 134 -6.32 -6.81 17.28
C VAL A 134 -7.64 -7.24 16.65
N THR A 135 -8.64 -6.38 16.69
CA THR A 135 -9.92 -6.56 16.01
C THR A 135 -10.33 -5.24 15.39
N PHE A 136 -10.57 -5.23 14.08
CA PHE A 136 -10.96 -4.02 13.34
C PHE A 136 -12.47 -3.76 13.42
N ASP A 137 -12.88 -2.49 13.42
CA ASP A 137 -14.31 -2.11 13.48
C ASP A 137 -15.12 -2.57 12.29
N ARG A 138 -14.51 -2.41 11.12
CA ARG A 138 -15.02 -2.93 9.87
C ARG A 138 -14.30 -4.26 9.70
N GLY A 139 -14.98 -5.31 9.26
CA GLY A 139 -14.29 -6.52 8.81
C GLY A 139 -13.39 -6.15 7.63
N ILE A 140 -12.14 -5.81 7.91
CA ILE A 140 -11.18 -5.41 6.89
C ILE A 140 -10.80 -6.69 6.15
N ALA A 141 -11.33 -6.88 4.95
CA ALA A 141 -10.78 -7.84 4.00
C ALA A 141 -9.37 -7.38 3.56
N ASP A 142 -8.70 -8.20 2.76
CA ASP A 142 -7.41 -7.82 2.19
C ASP A 142 -7.51 -6.46 1.47
N MET A 143 -6.59 -5.56 1.82
CA MET A 143 -6.59 -4.22 1.28
C MET A 143 -5.72 -4.18 0.02
N ARG A 144 -6.29 -3.69 -1.09
CA ARG A 144 -5.53 -3.47 -2.33
C ARG A 144 -5.11 -2.02 -2.41
N LEU A 145 -3.81 -1.82 -2.62
CA LEU A 145 -3.19 -0.53 -2.88
C LEU A 145 -2.62 -0.53 -4.29
N ASP A 146 -2.40 0.66 -4.84
CA ASP A 146 -1.65 0.77 -6.09
C ASP A 146 -0.24 0.18 -5.92
N ALA A 147 0.26 -0.54 -6.93
CA ALA A 147 1.54 -1.23 -6.87
C ALA A 147 2.73 -0.29 -6.63
N SER A 148 2.59 1.00 -6.94
CA SER A 148 3.60 2.02 -6.63
C SER A 148 3.82 2.25 -5.14
N ASN A 149 2.90 1.79 -4.27
CA ASN A 149 3.05 1.84 -2.81
C ASN A 149 3.91 0.67 -2.31
N THR A 150 5.23 0.79 -2.41
CA THR A 150 6.20 -0.26 -2.07
C THR A 150 6.70 -0.16 -0.61
N GLY A 151 6.54 0.99 0.04
CA GLY A 151 7.02 1.23 1.40
C GLY A 151 6.39 0.35 2.49
N ALA A 152 7.05 0.25 3.64
CA ALA A 152 6.44 -0.37 4.83
C ALA A 152 5.34 0.52 5.42
N LEU A 153 4.44 -0.08 6.21
CA LEU A 153 3.44 0.66 7.00
C LEU A 153 4.14 1.39 8.15
N GLN A 154 4.19 2.71 8.10
CA GLN A 154 4.78 3.53 9.15
C GLN A 154 3.70 4.23 9.96
N ALA A 155 3.60 3.95 11.26
CA ALA A 155 2.63 4.62 12.12
C ALA A 155 3.06 6.07 12.38
N VAL A 156 2.24 7.03 11.91
CA VAL A 156 2.51 8.47 12.03
C VAL A 156 1.65 9.15 13.10
N ALA A 157 0.49 8.57 13.41
CA ALA A 157 -0.32 8.97 14.55
C ALA A 157 -0.89 7.73 15.23
N THR A 158 -0.79 7.67 16.55
CA THR A 158 -1.25 6.53 17.35
C THR A 158 -2.06 7.05 18.52
N ARG A 159 -3.34 6.66 18.58
CA ARG A 159 -4.22 6.92 19.71
C ARG A 159 -4.76 5.60 20.23
N TYR A 160 -4.72 5.42 21.54
CA TYR A 160 -5.24 4.25 22.22
C TYR A 160 -5.91 4.65 23.53
N ASP A 161 -7.11 4.13 23.77
CA ASP A 161 -7.84 4.26 25.02
C ASP A 161 -7.73 2.95 25.81
N ALA A 162 -6.97 2.98 26.90
CA ALA A 162 -6.73 1.82 27.75
C ALA A 162 -7.97 1.33 28.51
N ARG A 163 -9.02 2.16 28.66
CA ARG A 163 -10.26 1.75 29.35
C ARG A 163 -11.12 0.85 28.48
N GLY A 164 -11.30 1.23 27.21
CA GLY A 164 -12.11 0.47 26.25
C GLY A 164 -11.30 -0.41 25.29
N GLY A 165 -9.96 -0.37 25.35
CA GLY A 165 -9.08 -1.05 24.39
C GLY A 165 -9.16 -0.48 22.98
N ARG A 166 -9.72 0.73 22.78
CA ARG A 166 -9.99 1.30 21.47
C ARG A 166 -8.73 1.92 20.89
N PHE A 167 -8.40 1.60 19.63
CA PHE A 167 -7.32 2.26 18.91
C PHE A 167 -7.80 3.03 17.69
N ASP A 168 -7.01 4.02 17.32
CA ASP A 168 -7.11 4.79 16.09
C ASP A 168 -5.68 5.15 15.66
N ILE A 169 -5.23 4.53 14.57
CA ILE A 169 -3.85 4.65 14.09
C ILE A 169 -3.87 5.11 12.64
N ALA A 170 -3.11 6.17 12.35
CA ALA A 170 -2.80 6.59 11.00
C ALA A 170 -1.43 6.04 10.60
N PHE A 171 -1.40 5.34 9.48
CA PHE A 171 -0.21 4.85 8.81
C PHE A 171 0.07 5.67 7.55
N GLU A 172 1.34 5.82 7.23
CA GLU A 172 1.83 6.32 5.96
C GLU A 172 2.61 5.22 5.24
N ILE A 173 2.45 5.17 3.92
CA ILE A 173 3.13 4.24 3.03
C ILE A 173 3.80 5.06 1.94
N ASN A 174 5.13 4.96 1.87
CA ASN A 174 5.90 5.63 0.83
C ASN A 174 5.62 5.00 -0.54
N ASN A 175 5.71 5.84 -1.57
CA ASN A 175 5.40 5.51 -2.94
C ASN A 175 6.58 5.87 -3.84
N ASP A 176 6.92 5.00 -4.78
CA ASP A 176 8.06 5.23 -5.69
C ASP A 176 7.76 6.27 -6.79
N SER A 177 6.48 6.45 -7.11
CA SER A 177 5.98 7.32 -8.19
C SER A 177 5.53 8.70 -7.71
N ASN A 178 5.19 8.85 -6.42
CA ASN A 178 4.67 10.10 -5.87
C ASN A 178 5.40 10.47 -4.56
N PRO A 179 5.92 11.69 -4.43
CA PRO A 179 6.56 12.14 -3.19
C PRO A 179 5.59 12.23 -1.99
N ALA A 180 4.28 12.33 -2.21
CA ALA A 180 3.30 12.31 -1.13
C ALA A 180 2.97 10.86 -0.71
N PRO A 181 3.16 10.49 0.57
CA PRO A 181 2.86 9.14 1.04
C PRO A 181 1.35 8.87 1.08
N THR A 182 0.98 7.62 0.82
CA THR A 182 -0.40 7.15 0.93
C THR A 182 -0.76 7.01 2.41
N LYS A 183 -1.87 7.62 2.82
CA LYS A 183 -2.36 7.58 4.21
C LYS A 183 -3.42 6.51 4.37
N LEU A 184 -3.28 5.70 5.41
CA LEU A 184 -4.24 4.68 5.82
C LEU A 184 -4.63 4.90 7.27
N ARG A 185 -5.92 4.92 7.58
CA ARG A 185 -6.41 5.01 8.96
C ARG A 185 -7.10 3.71 9.36
N LEU A 186 -6.63 3.10 10.43
CA LEU A 186 -7.18 1.87 10.98
C LEU A 186 -7.75 2.13 12.37
N THR A 187 -8.96 1.63 12.63
CA THR A 187 -9.65 1.75 13.91
C THR A 187 -10.18 0.39 14.35
N GLY A 188 -10.24 0.18 15.66
CA GLY A 188 -10.67 -1.09 16.22
C GLY A 188 -10.44 -1.20 17.72
N THR A 189 -10.37 -2.42 18.21
CA THR A 189 -9.95 -2.78 19.57
C THR A 189 -8.66 -3.56 19.56
N ALA A 190 -7.78 -3.27 20.50
CA ALA A 190 -6.57 -4.01 20.77
C ALA A 190 -6.57 -4.39 22.25
N ILE A 191 -6.46 -5.69 22.55
CA ILE A 191 -6.45 -6.19 23.93
C ILE A 191 -5.18 -6.98 24.19
N GLU A 192 -4.57 -6.76 25.34
CA GLU A 192 -3.45 -7.57 25.80
C GLU A 192 -3.95 -8.97 26.15
N THR A 193 -3.32 -9.97 25.54
CA THR A 193 -3.55 -11.38 25.76
C THR A 193 -2.33 -12.01 26.39
N VAL A 194 -2.55 -13.03 27.19
CA VAL A 194 -1.50 -13.87 27.73
C VAL A 194 -1.73 -15.29 27.28
N GLU A 195 -0.64 -16.00 27.12
CA GLU A 195 -0.66 -17.42 26.87
C GLU A 195 -0.99 -18.17 28.16
N VAL A 196 -1.99 -19.05 28.10
CA VAL A 196 -2.43 -19.87 29.21
C VAL A 196 -2.43 -21.34 28.82
N ALA A 197 -1.99 -22.18 29.74
CA ALA A 197 -2.21 -23.61 29.71
C ALA A 197 -3.66 -23.91 30.12
N VAL A 198 -4.44 -24.49 29.22
CA VAL A 198 -5.85 -24.88 29.47
C VAL A 198 -5.96 -26.40 29.46
N LEU A 199 -6.71 -26.95 30.43
CA LEU A 199 -6.92 -28.38 30.52
C LEU A 199 -7.86 -28.90 29.42
N THR A 200 -7.45 -29.93 28.69
CA THR A 200 -8.25 -30.54 27.60
C THR A 200 -9.24 -31.58 28.08
N ARG A 201 -9.12 -32.03 29.33
CA ARG A 201 -10.00 -32.99 30.00
C ARG A 201 -10.04 -32.74 31.50
N ASP A 202 -10.94 -33.42 32.20
CA ASP A 202 -10.96 -33.42 33.67
C ASP A 202 -9.71 -34.14 34.22
N ILE A 203 -9.08 -33.52 35.22
CA ILE A 203 -7.85 -34.00 35.86
C ILE A 203 -8.06 -34.05 37.38
N ASP A 204 -7.78 -35.22 37.96
CA ASP A 204 -7.79 -35.40 39.41
C ASP A 204 -6.50 -34.87 40.06
N ARG A 205 -6.59 -34.56 41.37
CA ARG A 205 -5.43 -34.06 42.13
C ARG A 205 -4.25 -35.04 42.17
N SER A 206 -4.50 -36.34 41.99
CA SER A 206 -3.47 -37.40 42.02
C SER A 206 -2.65 -37.48 40.74
N ASP A 207 -3.14 -36.85 39.67
CA ASP A 207 -2.66 -37.09 38.34
C ASP A 207 -1.59 -36.07 37.96
N MET A 208 -0.52 -36.58 37.34
CA MET A 208 0.51 -35.74 36.75
C MET A 208 0.05 -35.26 35.37
N LEU A 209 0.16 -33.95 35.12
CA LEU A 209 -0.20 -33.34 33.85
C LEU A 209 0.71 -33.83 32.73
N LYS A 210 0.12 -34.47 31.73
CA LYS A 210 0.82 -34.87 30.50
C LYS A 210 0.72 -33.78 29.44
N SER A 211 1.59 -33.86 28.44
CA SER A 211 1.58 -32.97 27.29
C SER A 211 0.24 -32.98 26.51
N SER A 212 -0.49 -34.10 26.55
CA SER A 212 -1.83 -34.27 25.95
C SER A 212 -2.96 -33.62 26.75
N ASP A 213 -2.75 -33.41 28.04
CA ASP A 213 -3.78 -32.92 28.97
C ASP A 213 -3.84 -31.38 28.99
N VAL A 214 -2.87 -30.72 28.33
CA VAL A 214 -2.70 -29.27 28.32
C VAL A 214 -2.61 -28.74 26.89
N ALA A 215 -3.55 -27.88 26.54
CA ALA A 215 -3.53 -27.07 25.33
C ALA A 215 -3.05 -25.65 25.65
N GLN A 216 -2.47 -24.99 24.65
CA GLN A 216 -2.05 -23.59 24.74
C GLN A 216 -3.15 -22.72 24.13
N GLU A 217 -3.71 -21.81 24.91
CA GLU A 217 -4.70 -20.84 24.45
C GLU A 217 -4.26 -19.42 24.76
N ARG A 218 -4.76 -18.45 23.98
CA ARG A 218 -4.61 -17.03 24.30
C ARG A 218 -5.88 -16.50 24.92
N ARG A 219 -5.76 -15.91 26.11
CA ARG A 219 -6.87 -15.29 26.83
C ARG A 219 -6.57 -13.83 27.12
N PRO A 220 -7.58 -12.94 27.15
CA PRO A 220 -7.40 -11.57 27.60
C PRO A 220 -6.76 -11.55 28.99
N LYS A 221 -5.68 -10.78 29.16
CA LYS A 221 -4.94 -10.72 30.43
C LYS A 221 -5.83 -10.30 31.61
N ALA A 222 -6.83 -9.48 31.35
CA ALA A 222 -7.79 -9.03 32.36
C ALA A 222 -8.73 -10.15 32.86
N GLU A 223 -8.94 -11.20 32.06
CA GLU A 223 -9.80 -12.34 32.42
C GLU A 223 -9.03 -13.45 33.15
N VAL A 224 -7.69 -13.46 33.03
CA VAL A 224 -6.85 -14.48 33.65
C VAL A 224 -6.56 -14.10 35.10
N ALA A 225 -7.08 -14.92 36.03
CA ALA A 225 -6.85 -14.74 37.46
C ALA A 225 -5.50 -15.38 37.86
N GLY A 226 -4.63 -14.59 38.49
CA GLY A 226 -3.32 -15.05 38.98
C GLY A 226 -2.22 -15.02 37.92
N GLU A 227 -1.13 -15.74 38.18
CA GLU A 227 0.01 -15.81 37.28
C GLU A 227 -0.17 -16.97 36.28
N PRO A 228 -0.31 -16.70 34.97
CA PRO A 228 -0.46 -17.75 33.98
C PRO A 228 0.83 -18.56 33.84
N ALA A 229 0.71 -19.89 33.87
CA ALA A 229 1.83 -20.78 33.55
C ALA A 229 1.81 -21.13 32.06
N PRO A 230 2.94 -21.00 31.35
CA PRO A 230 3.05 -21.52 29.99
C PRO A 230 3.00 -23.05 30.01
N ARG A 231 2.59 -23.65 28.88
CA ARG A 231 2.38 -25.11 28.76
C ARG A 231 3.59 -25.92 29.20
N GLU A 232 4.79 -25.50 28.82
CA GLU A 232 6.05 -26.19 29.11
C GLU A 232 6.32 -26.26 30.61
N ARG A 233 5.85 -25.27 31.37
CA ARG A 233 5.99 -25.24 32.83
C ARG A 233 4.90 -26.05 33.52
N ALA A 234 3.72 -26.20 32.91
CA ALA A 234 2.59 -26.95 33.48
C ALA A 234 2.75 -28.48 33.31
N VAL A 235 3.37 -28.94 32.22
CA VAL A 235 3.59 -30.37 31.98
C VAL A 235 4.52 -30.97 33.04
N GLY A 236 4.15 -32.12 33.59
CA GLY A 236 4.87 -32.80 34.68
C GLY A 236 4.51 -32.30 36.07
N MET A 237 3.70 -31.24 36.20
CA MET A 237 3.17 -30.80 37.49
C MET A 237 1.96 -31.63 37.92
N GLN A 238 1.66 -31.58 39.21
CA GLN A 238 0.48 -32.21 39.81
C GLN A 238 -0.46 -31.13 40.34
N LEU A 239 -1.76 -31.31 40.13
CA LEU A 239 -2.77 -30.35 40.58
C LEU A 239 -2.98 -30.43 42.10
N ARG A 240 -3.16 -29.26 42.74
CA ARG A 240 -3.48 -29.19 44.19
C ARG A 240 -4.94 -29.50 44.50
N ARG A 241 -5.82 -29.37 43.50
CA ARG A 241 -7.26 -29.64 43.57
C ARG A 241 -7.73 -30.23 42.23
N PRO A 242 -8.77 -31.07 42.20
CA PRO A 242 -9.34 -31.54 40.94
C PRO A 242 -9.84 -30.35 40.11
N MET A 243 -9.61 -30.37 38.80
CA MET A 243 -10.00 -29.31 37.88
C MET A 243 -10.69 -29.91 36.65
N ARG A 244 -11.60 -29.12 36.06
CA ARG A 244 -12.38 -29.53 34.90
C ARG A 244 -11.70 -29.11 33.61
N ALA A 245 -12.06 -29.76 32.52
CA ALA A 245 -11.70 -29.31 31.18
C ALA A 245 -12.09 -27.83 30.97
N GLY A 246 -11.23 -27.06 30.30
CA GLY A 246 -11.43 -25.63 30.02
C GLY A 246 -11.05 -24.68 31.15
N THR A 247 -10.48 -25.19 32.25
CA THR A 247 -9.93 -24.36 33.34
C THR A 247 -8.46 -24.01 33.11
#